data_AF-A0A844E635-F1
#
_entry.id   AF-A0A844E635-F1
#
_cell.length_a   1.000
_cell.length_b   1.000
_cell.length_c   1.000
_cell.angle_alpha   90.00
_cell.angle_beta   90.00
_cell.angle_gamma   90.00
#
_symmetry.space_group_name_H-M   'P 1'
#
loop_
_entity.id
_entity.type
_entity.pdbx_description
1 polymer ?
#
loop_
_entity_poly.entity_id
_entity_poly.type
_entity_poly.pdbx_seq_one_letter_code
_entity_poly.pdbx_strand_id
1 'polypeptide(L)'
;MDEQFLSPLEVAEILQVKKNTVYEMIKRGNLKATKMGKQFRIARKDVYEYMGVMPETESPENIVICGQDQLLDVLCALYNSQSDGHTQVYRSPMGSYSGLYRMYQNENYVATCHMWDGATDTYNLPYIERMLPGEQVAVFHLLKRWQGFYVKEGNPKNIQKFEDLLREDVRMINREKGSGIRIFIDEMCKKLDIDPDRIHGYEDIASSHLIAATNVLRGTADVAIGNEKSARQMEGIQFLPLKQESYDIVFRKKDLKRKEFQNLLNIIGSEEFQKEAEMMSGYDISDMGKQLY
;
A
#
# COMPACT_ATOMS: atom_id res chain seq x y z
N MET A 1 19.46 -13.21 29.54
CA MET A 1 20.79 -12.95 28.95
C MET A 1 21.67 -14.20 28.90
N ASP A 2 21.24 -15.34 29.47
CA ASP A 2 22.04 -16.59 29.56
C ASP A 2 21.75 -17.67 28.49
N GLU A 3 20.78 -17.48 27.58
CA GLU A 3 20.34 -18.55 26.67
C GLU A 3 21.16 -18.71 25.38
N GLN A 4 22.25 -17.97 25.21
CA GLN A 4 22.99 -17.92 23.94
C GLN A 4 24.11 -18.98 23.84
N PHE A 5 24.59 -19.50 24.98
CA PHE A 5 25.73 -20.41 25.03
C PHE A 5 25.41 -21.69 25.80
N LEU A 6 25.77 -22.82 25.21
CA LEU A 6 25.55 -24.17 25.71
C LEU A 6 26.85 -24.78 26.20
N SER A 7 26.77 -25.60 27.23
CA SER A 7 27.83 -26.49 27.65
C SER A 7 27.93 -27.72 26.74
N PRO A 8 29.09 -28.40 26.71
CA PRO A 8 29.22 -29.65 25.95
C PRO A 8 28.24 -30.76 26.36
N LEU A 9 27.66 -30.69 27.55
CA LEU A 9 26.64 -31.64 27.99
C LEU A 9 25.29 -31.34 27.35
N GLU A 10 24.85 -30.08 27.36
CA GLU A 10 23.59 -29.66 26.73
C GLU A 10 23.63 -29.87 25.20
N VAL A 11 24.77 -29.63 24.56
CA VAL A 11 24.95 -29.96 23.14
C VAL A 11 24.85 -31.46 22.88
N ALA A 12 25.35 -32.29 23.80
CA ALA A 12 25.29 -33.74 23.67
C ALA A 12 23.84 -34.25 23.74
N GLU A 13 23.03 -33.65 24.61
CA GLU A 13 21.59 -33.92 24.71
C GLU A 13 20.85 -33.51 23.43
N ILE A 14 21.13 -32.32 22.89
CA ILE A 14 20.51 -31.82 21.65
C ILE A 14 20.85 -32.71 20.44
N LEU A 15 22.12 -33.07 20.28
CA LEU A 15 22.59 -33.90 19.17
C LEU A 15 22.35 -35.40 19.37
N GLN A 16 21.82 -35.80 20.54
CA GLN A 16 21.66 -37.20 20.97
C GLN A 16 22.95 -38.03 20.86
N VAL A 17 24.08 -37.45 21.27
CA VAL A 17 25.40 -38.09 21.28
C VAL A 17 26.00 -38.11 22.69
N LYS A 18 27.15 -38.77 22.86
CA LYS A 18 27.88 -38.72 24.13
C LYS A 18 28.64 -37.40 24.25
N LYS A 19 28.77 -36.86 25.47
CA LYS A 19 29.56 -35.66 25.78
C LYS A 19 30.99 -35.69 25.20
N ASN A 20 31.64 -36.85 25.22
CA ASN A 20 32.99 -37.02 24.65
C ASN A 20 33.01 -36.79 23.13
N THR A 21 31.96 -37.21 22.43
CA THR A 21 31.81 -36.98 20.98
C THR A 21 31.75 -35.48 20.67
N VAL A 22 31.09 -34.67 21.52
CA VAL A 22 31.07 -33.21 21.38
C VAL A 22 32.48 -32.61 21.51
N TYR A 23 33.30 -33.09 22.46
CA TYR A 23 34.70 -32.65 22.57
C TYR A 23 35.54 -33.06 21.35
N GLU A 24 35.29 -34.23 20.76
CA GLU A 24 35.96 -34.65 19.52
C GLU A 24 35.56 -33.77 18.33
N MET A 25 34.27 -33.43 18.21
CA MET A 25 33.76 -32.51 17.18
C MET A 25 34.43 -31.13 17.29
N ILE A 26 34.60 -30.62 18.51
CA ILE A 26 35.32 -29.36 18.76
C ILE A 26 36.80 -29.48 18.36
N LYS A 27 37.49 -30.55 18.76
CA LYS A 27 38.91 -30.76 18.44
C LYS A 27 39.17 -30.93 16.94
N ARG A 28 38.25 -31.55 16.21
CA ARG A 28 38.32 -31.74 14.75
C ARG A 28 37.96 -30.49 13.96
N GLY A 29 37.46 -29.44 14.63
CA GLY A 29 37.02 -28.20 13.99
C GLY A 29 35.61 -28.27 13.37
N ASN A 30 34.89 -29.37 13.58
CA ASN A 30 33.53 -29.55 13.03
C ASN A 30 32.48 -28.72 13.78
N LEU A 31 32.73 -28.42 15.06
CA LEU A 31 31.83 -27.62 15.90
C LEU A 31 32.62 -26.48 16.53
N LYS A 32 32.22 -25.24 16.22
CA LYS A 32 32.86 -24.03 16.78
C LYS A 32 32.58 -23.96 18.29
N ALA A 33 33.59 -23.61 19.07
CA ALA A 33 33.45 -23.43 20.52
C ALA A 33 34.47 -22.43 21.06
N THR A 34 34.06 -21.68 22.08
CA THR A 34 34.92 -20.75 22.82
C THR A 34 35.33 -21.38 24.13
N LYS A 35 36.64 -21.36 24.42
CA LYS A 35 37.15 -21.83 25.71
C LYS A 35 37.01 -20.72 26.76
N MET A 36 36.18 -20.94 27.77
CA MET A 36 35.99 -20.03 28.89
C MET A 36 36.45 -20.73 30.18
N GLY A 37 37.65 -20.36 30.66
CA GLY A 37 38.30 -21.03 31.77
C GLY A 37 38.65 -22.50 31.45
N LYS A 38 38.21 -23.42 32.31
CA LYS A 38 38.43 -24.88 32.15
C LYS A 38 37.37 -25.57 31.27
N GLN A 39 36.36 -24.85 30.79
CA GLN A 39 35.25 -25.43 30.03
C GLN A 39 35.12 -24.80 28.65
N PHE A 40 34.50 -25.53 27.73
CA PHE A 40 34.04 -24.97 26.46
C PHE A 40 32.61 -24.45 26.60
N ARG A 41 32.31 -23.42 25.81
CA ARG A 41 30.97 -22.91 25.56
C ARG A 41 30.75 -22.90 24.04
N ILE A 42 29.61 -23.42 23.62
CA ILE A 42 29.22 -23.53 22.22
C ILE A 42 28.06 -22.57 22.01
N ALA A 43 28.12 -21.67 21.04
CA ALA A 43 26.95 -20.84 20.77
C ALA A 43 25.83 -21.72 20.22
N ARG A 44 24.58 -21.48 20.66
CA ARG A 44 23.43 -22.27 20.20
C ARG A 44 23.29 -22.26 18.65
N LYS A 45 23.63 -21.13 18.02
CA LYS A 45 23.72 -20.98 16.55
C LYS A 45 24.68 -21.98 15.90
N ASP A 46 25.86 -22.22 16.49
CA ASP A 46 26.88 -23.11 15.91
C ASP A 46 26.44 -24.59 15.93
N VAL A 47 25.64 -24.99 16.94
CA VAL A 47 25.04 -26.33 17.01
C VAL A 47 24.02 -26.52 15.89
N TYR A 48 23.16 -25.53 15.69
CA TYR A 48 22.17 -25.52 14.63
C TYR A 48 22.80 -25.49 13.22
N GLU A 49 23.84 -24.66 13.02
CA GLU A 49 24.65 -24.65 11.78
C GLU A 49 25.24 -26.03 11.50
N TYR A 50 25.78 -26.72 12.51
CA TYR A 50 26.28 -28.09 12.38
C TYR A 50 25.18 -29.11 12.00
N MET A 51 23.96 -28.93 12.49
CA MET A 51 22.81 -29.78 12.15
C MET A 51 22.26 -29.52 10.74
N GLY A 52 22.71 -28.47 10.06
CA GLY A 52 22.09 -28.00 8.81
C GLY A 52 20.69 -27.44 9.00
N VAL A 53 20.32 -27.11 10.24
CA VAL A 53 19.04 -26.51 10.60
C VAL A 53 19.36 -25.09 11.01
N MET A 54 19.04 -24.08 10.21
CA MET A 54 19.00 -22.73 10.78
C MET A 54 17.80 -22.70 11.71
N PRO A 55 17.92 -22.25 12.99
CA PRO A 55 16.72 -21.94 13.73
C PRO A 55 15.99 -20.92 12.86
N GLU A 56 14.70 -21.11 12.62
CA GLU A 56 13.85 -20.02 12.15
C GLU A 56 14.01 -18.93 13.21
N THR A 57 14.98 -18.02 13.02
CA THR A 57 14.80 -16.67 13.50
C THR A 57 13.59 -16.24 12.73
N GLU A 58 12.44 -16.33 13.39
CA GLU A 58 11.15 -15.80 12.99
C GLU A 58 11.45 -14.41 12.42
N SER A 59 11.68 -14.36 11.10
CA SER A 59 12.14 -13.16 10.46
C SER A 59 10.97 -12.22 10.51
N PRO A 60 11.16 -10.97 10.97
CA PRO A 60 10.03 -10.06 11.11
C PRO A 60 9.25 -10.02 9.80
N GLU A 61 7.98 -10.38 9.88
CA GLU A 61 7.14 -10.42 8.70
C GLU A 61 6.71 -8.99 8.37
N ASN A 62 7.08 -8.57 7.16
CA ASN A 62 6.78 -7.22 6.68
C ASN A 62 5.61 -7.28 5.71
N ILE A 63 4.46 -6.75 6.14
CA ILE A 63 3.30 -6.56 5.27
C ILE A 63 3.44 -5.20 4.60
N VAL A 64 3.34 -5.18 3.27
CA VAL A 64 3.31 -3.95 2.50
C VAL A 64 1.88 -3.70 2.03
N ILE A 65 1.36 -2.50 2.30
CA ILE A 65 0.09 -2.01 1.76
C ILE A 65 0.41 -1.02 0.64
N CYS A 66 0.00 -1.37 -0.58
CA CYS A 66 0.20 -0.50 -1.74
C CYS A 66 -0.96 0.49 -1.88
N GLY A 67 -0.68 1.80 -1.79
CA GLY A 67 -1.66 2.85 -2.00
C GLY A 67 -1.16 4.28 -1.80
N GLN A 68 -1.81 5.23 -2.47
CA GLN A 68 -1.43 6.65 -2.48
C GLN A 68 -2.16 7.52 -1.42
N ASP A 69 -3.16 7.01 -0.71
CA ASP A 69 -3.83 7.77 0.36
C ASP A 69 -3.03 7.81 1.67
N GLN A 70 -2.96 8.99 2.30
CA GLN A 70 -2.29 9.23 3.58
C GLN A 70 -2.96 8.50 4.75
N LEU A 71 -4.25 8.15 4.64
CA LEU A 71 -4.94 7.36 5.66
C LEU A 71 -4.22 6.01 5.92
N LEU A 72 -3.52 5.47 4.92
CA LEU A 72 -2.73 4.26 5.09
C LEU A 72 -1.54 4.44 6.04
N ASP A 73 -0.99 5.65 6.18
CA ASP A 73 0.08 5.91 7.14
C ASP A 73 -0.44 5.78 8.57
N VAL A 74 -1.67 6.27 8.82
CA VAL A 74 -2.36 6.11 10.11
C VAL A 74 -2.62 4.64 10.39
N LEU A 75 -3.11 3.88 9.39
CA LEU A 75 -3.34 2.45 9.54
C LEU A 75 -2.05 1.70 9.91
N CYS A 76 -0.95 2.00 9.22
CA CYS A 76 0.35 1.40 9.53
C CYS A 76 0.83 1.80 10.94
N ALA A 77 0.67 3.05 11.34
CA ALA A 77 1.09 3.54 12.65
C ALA A 77 0.31 2.87 13.79
N LEU A 78 -1.02 2.77 13.68
CA LEU A 78 -1.88 2.09 14.66
C LEU A 78 -1.57 0.60 14.73
N TYR A 79 -1.30 -0.04 13.59
CA TYR A 79 -0.90 -1.44 13.59
C TYR A 79 0.43 -1.65 14.32
N ASN A 80 1.44 -0.85 13.96
CA ASN A 80 2.79 -1.03 14.48
C ASN A 80 2.91 -0.63 15.96
N SER A 81 2.07 0.28 16.46
CA SER A 81 2.04 0.63 17.89
C SER A 81 1.52 -0.50 18.78
N GLN A 82 0.71 -1.40 18.21
CA GLN A 82 0.13 -2.57 18.88
C GLN A 82 0.92 -3.86 18.59
N SER A 83 1.93 -3.80 17.72
CA SER A 83 2.73 -4.96 17.32
C SER A 83 3.69 -5.39 18.43
N ASP A 84 3.90 -6.71 18.55
CA ASP A 84 4.94 -7.32 19.39
C ASP A 84 6.36 -7.21 18.77
N GLY A 85 6.46 -6.54 17.62
CA GLY A 85 7.70 -6.35 16.86
C GLY A 85 8.01 -7.49 15.90
N HIS A 86 7.23 -8.57 15.90
CA HIS A 86 7.40 -9.70 14.98
C HIS A 86 6.76 -9.42 13.61
N THR A 87 5.64 -8.70 13.55
CA THR A 87 5.04 -8.28 12.28
C THR A 87 5.00 -6.76 12.19
N GLN A 88 5.49 -6.20 11.08
CA GLN A 88 5.39 -4.77 10.81
C GLN A 88 4.64 -4.52 9.51
N VAL A 89 3.88 -3.42 9.49
CA VAL A 89 3.13 -2.98 8.31
C VAL A 89 3.74 -1.69 7.79
N TYR A 90 4.00 -1.66 6.49
CA TYR A 90 4.54 -0.50 5.79
C TYR A 90 3.64 -0.13 4.62
N ARG A 91 3.70 1.15 4.26
CA ARG A 91 3.00 1.67 3.09
C ARG A 91 3.97 1.82 1.92
N SER A 92 3.54 1.37 0.75
CA SER A 92 4.17 1.71 -0.53
C SER A 92 3.28 2.72 -1.29
N PRO A 93 3.78 3.90 -1.70
CA PRO A 93 3.00 4.95 -2.36
C PRO A 93 2.70 4.64 -3.84
N MET A 94 2.47 3.38 -4.16
CA MET A 94 2.18 2.88 -5.50
C MET A 94 0.69 3.05 -5.85
N GLY A 95 0.38 3.34 -7.12
CA GLY A 95 -0.99 3.48 -7.61
C GLY A 95 -1.76 2.16 -7.68
N SER A 96 -3.09 2.24 -7.78
CA SER A 96 -4.00 1.09 -7.71
C SER A 96 -3.73 0.00 -8.73
N TYR A 97 -3.53 0.37 -10.00
CA TYR A 97 -3.27 -0.61 -11.06
C TYR A 97 -2.01 -1.43 -10.77
N SER A 98 -0.91 -0.76 -10.44
CA SER A 98 0.36 -1.41 -10.11
C SER A 98 0.27 -2.23 -8.81
N GLY A 99 -0.53 -1.78 -7.85
CA GLY A 99 -0.86 -2.52 -6.62
C GLY A 99 -1.49 -3.88 -6.91
N LEU A 100 -2.54 -3.91 -7.72
CA LEU A 100 -3.19 -5.15 -8.14
C LEU A 100 -2.29 -6.00 -9.04
N TYR A 101 -1.53 -5.39 -9.95
CA TYR A 101 -0.59 -6.12 -10.79
C TYR A 101 0.46 -6.88 -9.95
N ARG A 102 1.05 -6.24 -8.93
CA ARG A 102 1.99 -6.91 -8.01
C ARG A 102 1.30 -7.97 -7.16
N MET A 103 0.04 -7.76 -6.81
CA MET A 103 -0.76 -8.78 -6.15
C MET A 103 -0.97 -10.00 -7.07
N TYR A 104 -1.21 -9.81 -8.37
CA TYR A 104 -1.27 -10.93 -9.32
C TYR A 104 0.06 -11.71 -9.39
N GLN A 105 1.19 -11.01 -9.33
CA GLN A 105 2.53 -11.62 -9.35
C GLN A 105 2.96 -12.26 -8.01
N ASN A 106 2.10 -12.28 -6.99
CA ASN A 106 2.44 -12.70 -5.63
C ASN A 106 3.59 -11.88 -4.97
N GLU A 107 3.81 -10.66 -5.44
CA GLU A 107 4.83 -9.73 -4.92
C GLU A 107 4.29 -8.77 -3.85
N ASN A 108 2.97 -8.76 -3.66
CA ASN A 108 2.28 -7.91 -2.72
C ASN A 108 1.15 -8.67 -2.02
N TYR A 109 0.91 -8.35 -0.75
CA TYR A 109 -0.16 -8.94 0.04
C TYR A 109 -1.44 -8.10 0.00
N VAL A 110 -1.31 -6.76 0.01
CA VAL A 110 -2.45 -5.86 0.18
C VAL A 110 -2.35 -4.68 -0.78
N ALA A 111 -3.40 -4.45 -1.55
CA ALA A 111 -3.48 -3.33 -2.48
C ALA A 111 -4.72 -2.48 -2.18
N THR A 112 -4.66 -1.18 -2.48
CA THR A 112 -5.84 -0.32 -2.47
C THR A 112 -6.22 0.14 -3.88
N CYS A 113 -7.51 0.34 -4.09
CA CYS A 113 -8.11 0.62 -5.40
C CYS A 113 -9.02 1.84 -5.35
N HIS A 114 -8.95 2.67 -6.39
CA HIS A 114 -9.93 3.71 -6.70
C HIS A 114 -10.05 3.89 -8.22
N MET A 115 -10.32 2.79 -8.92
CA MET A 115 -10.41 2.76 -10.38
C MET A 115 -11.88 2.75 -10.78
N TRP A 116 -12.30 3.80 -11.48
CA TRP A 116 -13.67 3.91 -11.98
C TRP A 116 -13.82 3.14 -13.29
N ASP A 117 -14.87 2.33 -13.41
CA ASP A 117 -15.28 1.69 -14.67
C ASP A 117 -16.44 2.50 -15.27
N GLY A 118 -16.20 3.13 -16.40
CA GLY A 118 -17.16 4.02 -17.05
C GLY A 118 -18.34 3.28 -17.68
N ALA A 119 -18.22 1.98 -17.94
CA ALA A 119 -19.27 1.14 -18.52
C ALA A 119 -20.31 0.71 -17.48
N THR A 120 -19.87 0.32 -16.28
CA THR A 120 -20.77 -0.06 -15.17
C THR A 120 -21.13 1.11 -14.25
N ASP A 121 -20.42 2.23 -14.37
CA ASP A 121 -20.46 3.38 -13.45
C ASP A 121 -20.20 3.00 -11.98
N THR A 122 -19.34 2.00 -11.78
CA THR A 122 -18.93 1.54 -10.45
C THR A 122 -17.41 1.69 -10.27
N TYR A 123 -16.94 1.50 -9.04
CA TYR A 123 -15.51 1.50 -8.73
C TYR A 123 -15.02 0.10 -8.40
N ASN A 124 -13.74 -0.13 -8.70
CA ASN A 124 -12.86 -1.18 -8.19
C ASN A 124 -13.21 -2.61 -8.62
N LEU A 125 -14.40 -3.14 -8.30
CA LEU A 125 -14.74 -4.55 -8.53
C LEU A 125 -14.53 -5.02 -9.98
N PRO A 126 -14.97 -4.29 -11.03
CA PRO A 126 -14.73 -4.71 -12.42
C PRO A 126 -13.23 -4.80 -12.78
N TYR A 127 -12.40 -3.92 -12.23
CA TYR A 127 -10.95 -3.97 -12.44
C TYR A 127 -10.31 -5.11 -11.65
N ILE A 128 -10.71 -5.31 -10.39
CA ILE A 128 -10.21 -6.37 -9.53
C ILE A 128 -10.45 -7.74 -10.19
N GLU A 129 -11.67 -7.99 -10.68
CA GLU A 129 -12.03 -9.25 -11.35
C GLU A 129 -11.20 -9.49 -12.63
N ARG A 130 -10.96 -8.45 -13.43
CA ARG A 130 -10.18 -8.56 -14.68
C ARG A 130 -8.68 -8.68 -14.44
N MET A 131 -8.16 -8.01 -13.41
CA MET A 131 -6.72 -7.93 -13.13
C MET A 131 -6.20 -9.07 -12.26
N LEU A 132 -7.07 -9.75 -11.51
CA LEU A 132 -6.72 -10.87 -10.65
C LEU A 132 -7.44 -12.17 -11.06
N PRO A 133 -7.31 -12.62 -12.34
CA PRO A 133 -8.00 -13.82 -12.79
C PRO A 133 -7.52 -15.06 -12.03
N GLY A 134 -8.48 -15.81 -11.47
CA GLY A 134 -8.20 -17.04 -10.72
C GLY A 134 -7.83 -16.83 -9.24
N GLU A 135 -7.66 -15.58 -8.79
CA GLU A 135 -7.41 -15.27 -7.39
C GLU A 135 -8.74 -15.07 -6.64
N GLN A 136 -8.86 -15.68 -5.46
CA GLN A 136 -9.96 -15.39 -4.56
C GLN A 136 -9.58 -14.22 -3.66
N VAL A 137 -10.26 -13.09 -3.83
CA VAL A 137 -9.99 -11.86 -3.08
C VAL A 137 -11.17 -11.42 -2.24
N ALA A 138 -10.90 -10.73 -1.14
CA ALA A 138 -11.89 -10.02 -0.34
C ALA A 138 -11.62 -8.52 -0.43
N VAL A 139 -12.67 -7.73 -0.57
CA VAL A 139 -12.60 -6.28 -0.75
C VAL A 139 -13.33 -5.59 0.38
N PHE A 140 -12.69 -4.61 1.01
CA PHE A 140 -13.28 -3.84 2.11
C PHE A 140 -13.24 -2.35 1.77
N HIS A 141 -14.33 -1.65 2.07
CA HIS A 141 -14.42 -0.21 1.85
C HIS A 141 -13.61 0.55 2.90
N LEU A 142 -12.86 1.58 2.49
CA LEU A 142 -12.19 2.49 3.43
C LEU A 142 -12.90 3.83 3.50
N LEU A 143 -13.10 4.49 2.36
CA LEU A 143 -13.69 5.82 2.31
C LEU A 143 -14.21 6.17 0.92
N LYS A 144 -15.06 7.19 0.86
CA LYS A 144 -15.30 7.99 -0.33
C LYS A 144 -14.69 9.37 -0.20
N ARG A 145 -14.27 9.94 -1.33
CA ARG A 145 -13.79 11.32 -1.39
C ARG A 145 -14.09 11.94 -2.75
N TRP A 146 -14.12 13.26 -2.82
CA TRP A 146 -14.31 13.95 -4.08
C TRP A 146 -13.02 14.00 -4.90
N GLN A 147 -13.16 13.70 -6.19
CA GLN A 147 -12.22 14.09 -7.22
C GLN A 147 -12.86 15.13 -8.15
N GLY A 148 -12.04 16.02 -8.71
CA GLY A 148 -12.51 17.19 -9.43
C GLY A 148 -11.40 17.96 -10.11
N PHE A 149 -11.78 19.02 -10.81
CA PHE A 149 -10.82 19.91 -11.45
C PHE A 149 -10.06 20.74 -10.42
N TYR A 150 -8.78 20.92 -10.67
CA TYR A 150 -7.98 22.01 -10.14
C TYR A 150 -7.91 23.07 -11.21
N VAL A 151 -8.44 24.25 -10.91
CA VAL A 151 -8.29 25.44 -11.74
C VAL A 151 -7.71 26.55 -10.88
N LYS A 152 -7.10 27.56 -11.52
CA LYS A 152 -6.67 28.76 -10.78
C LYS A 152 -7.89 29.44 -10.16
N GLU A 153 -7.71 30.04 -8.99
CA GLU A 153 -8.77 30.76 -8.29
C GLU A 153 -9.44 31.81 -9.19
N GLY A 154 -10.78 31.84 -9.12
CA GLY A 154 -11.62 32.62 -10.03
C GLY A 154 -11.91 31.95 -11.37
N ASN A 155 -11.34 30.77 -11.63
CA ASN A 155 -11.55 29.97 -12.84
C ASN A 155 -11.46 30.81 -14.13
N PRO A 156 -10.28 31.37 -14.46
CA PRO A 156 -10.11 32.37 -15.52
C PRO A 156 -10.51 31.87 -16.91
N LYS A 157 -10.49 30.55 -17.12
CA LYS A 157 -10.87 29.89 -18.36
C LYS A 157 -12.33 29.43 -18.38
N ASN A 158 -13.07 29.63 -17.28
CA ASN A 158 -14.44 29.18 -17.08
C ASN A 158 -14.65 27.69 -17.42
N ILE A 159 -13.76 26.83 -16.92
CA ILE A 159 -13.84 25.37 -17.09
C ILE A 159 -14.89 24.84 -16.11
N GLN A 160 -15.87 24.09 -16.59
CA GLN A 160 -16.96 23.57 -15.76
C GLN A 160 -17.25 22.08 -16.00
N LYS A 161 -16.95 21.58 -17.20
CA LYS A 161 -17.24 20.20 -17.60
C LYS A 161 -16.07 19.58 -18.37
N PHE A 162 -16.11 18.26 -18.55
CA PHE A 162 -15.02 17.51 -19.15
C PHE A 162 -14.76 17.88 -20.61
N GLU A 163 -15.80 18.24 -21.36
CA GLU A 163 -15.69 18.66 -22.76
C GLU A 163 -14.96 20.00 -22.93
N ASP A 164 -14.84 20.81 -21.87
CA ASP A 164 -14.07 22.06 -21.93
C ASP A 164 -12.57 21.80 -22.09
N LEU A 165 -12.09 20.59 -21.80
CA LEU A 165 -10.71 20.16 -22.03
C LEU A 165 -10.34 20.07 -23.51
N LEU A 166 -11.32 20.09 -24.42
CA LEU A 166 -11.12 20.07 -25.87
C LEU A 166 -10.92 21.46 -26.48
N ARG A 167 -10.98 22.50 -25.67
CA ARG A 167 -10.78 23.86 -26.15
C ARG A 167 -9.31 24.11 -26.43
N GLU A 168 -9.03 24.74 -27.56
CA GLU A 168 -7.67 25.12 -27.99
C GLU A 168 -6.92 25.96 -26.95
N ASP A 169 -7.66 26.74 -26.15
CA ASP A 169 -7.11 27.66 -25.15
C ASP A 169 -6.96 27.05 -23.75
N VAL A 170 -7.24 25.75 -23.58
CA VAL A 170 -7.13 25.03 -22.30
C VAL A 170 -6.03 23.98 -22.40
N ARG A 171 -5.01 24.10 -21.56
CA ARG A 171 -3.96 23.08 -21.40
C ARG A 171 -4.17 22.28 -20.12
N MET A 172 -4.24 20.97 -20.25
CA MET A 172 -4.27 20.05 -19.13
C MET A 172 -2.86 19.66 -18.67
N ILE A 173 -2.71 19.32 -17.40
CA ILE A 173 -1.66 18.41 -16.92
C ILE A 173 -2.29 17.16 -16.30
N ASN A 174 -1.82 16.00 -16.72
CA ASN A 174 -2.37 14.70 -16.41
C ASN A 174 -1.57 13.98 -15.31
N ARG A 175 -2.01 12.79 -14.91
CA ARG A 175 -1.32 11.88 -13.98
C ARG A 175 -0.74 10.67 -14.72
N GLU A 176 0.15 9.97 -14.03
CA GLU A 176 0.81 8.77 -14.53
C GLU A 176 -0.19 7.67 -14.91
N LYS A 177 0.14 6.88 -15.95
CA LYS A 177 -0.64 5.69 -16.34
C LYS A 177 -0.74 4.72 -15.16
N GLY A 178 -1.95 4.18 -14.96
CA GLY A 178 -2.28 3.30 -13.84
C GLY A 178 -2.67 4.03 -12.54
N SER A 179 -2.60 5.36 -12.48
CA SER A 179 -3.24 6.13 -11.40
C SER A 179 -4.77 6.15 -11.56
N GLY A 180 -5.51 6.23 -10.45
CA GLY A 180 -6.98 6.33 -10.49
C GLY A 180 -7.46 7.52 -11.32
N ILE A 181 -6.75 8.65 -11.25
CA ILE A 181 -7.05 9.85 -12.05
C ILE A 181 -6.85 9.61 -13.55
N ARG A 182 -5.73 9.00 -13.96
CA ARG A 182 -5.50 8.70 -15.39
C ARG A 182 -6.56 7.74 -15.91
N ILE A 183 -6.88 6.70 -15.14
CA ILE A 183 -7.96 5.76 -15.48
C ILE A 183 -9.31 6.48 -15.60
N PHE A 184 -9.64 7.38 -14.66
CA PHE A 184 -10.85 8.17 -14.73
C PHE A 184 -10.93 9.03 -16.00
N ILE A 185 -9.83 9.71 -16.37
CA ILE A 185 -9.77 10.53 -17.58
C ILE A 185 -9.93 9.66 -18.82
N ASP A 186 -9.26 8.50 -18.87
CA ASP A 186 -9.32 7.57 -20.02
C ASP A 186 -10.74 7.01 -20.19
N GLU A 187 -11.40 6.64 -19.09
CA GLU A 187 -12.79 6.18 -19.08
C GLU A 187 -13.78 7.29 -19.42
N MET A 188 -13.52 8.53 -19.00
CA MET A 188 -14.32 9.69 -19.40
C MET A 188 -14.18 9.97 -20.90
N CYS A 189 -12.97 9.89 -21.46
CA CYS A 189 -12.75 10.04 -22.89
C CYS A 189 -13.52 8.98 -23.67
N LYS A 190 -13.40 7.71 -23.26
CA LYS A 190 -14.13 6.60 -23.87
C LYS A 190 -15.65 6.76 -23.76
N LYS A 191 -16.17 7.16 -22.59
CA LYS A 191 -17.61 7.35 -22.35
C LYS A 191 -18.21 8.48 -23.18
N LEU A 192 -17.43 9.53 -23.44
CA LEU A 192 -17.85 10.71 -24.21
C LEU A 192 -17.45 10.65 -25.70
N ASP A 193 -16.86 9.55 -26.16
CA ASP A 193 -16.32 9.38 -27.53
C ASP A 193 -15.33 10.50 -27.91
N ILE A 194 -14.46 10.84 -26.96
CA ILE A 194 -13.42 11.85 -27.10
C ILE A 194 -12.10 11.16 -27.43
N ASP A 195 -11.47 11.61 -28.52
CA ASP A 195 -10.08 11.27 -28.85
C ASP A 195 -9.11 12.00 -27.90
N PRO A 196 -8.33 11.29 -27.06
CA PRO A 196 -7.39 11.92 -26.13
C PRO A 196 -6.34 12.81 -26.80
N ASP A 197 -5.99 12.56 -28.06
CA ASP A 197 -5.01 13.38 -28.80
C ASP A 197 -5.51 14.82 -29.03
N ARG A 198 -6.82 15.06 -28.87
CA ARG A 198 -7.43 16.39 -28.95
C ARG A 198 -7.35 17.17 -27.64
N ILE A 199 -6.93 16.55 -26.54
CA ILE A 199 -6.77 17.22 -25.25
C ILE A 199 -5.33 17.75 -25.15
N HIS A 200 -5.18 19.08 -25.14
CA HIS A 200 -3.87 19.71 -25.06
C HIS A 200 -3.18 19.40 -23.73
N GLY A 201 -1.97 18.82 -23.79
CA GLY A 201 -1.21 18.44 -22.58
C GLY A 201 -1.66 17.12 -21.96
N TYR A 202 -2.44 16.29 -22.67
CA TYR A 202 -2.88 14.98 -22.18
C TYR A 202 -1.72 14.03 -21.79
N GLU A 203 -0.58 14.12 -22.49
CA GLU A 203 0.63 13.36 -22.19
C GLU A 203 1.62 14.11 -21.27
N ASP A 204 1.30 15.34 -20.85
CA ASP A 204 2.08 16.04 -19.82
C ASP A 204 1.75 15.45 -18.46
N ILE A 205 2.72 14.81 -17.81
CA ILE A 205 2.49 14.03 -16.58
C ILE A 205 3.03 14.76 -15.35
N ALA A 206 2.17 14.93 -14.35
CA ALA A 206 2.53 15.23 -12.98
C ALA A 206 2.67 13.93 -12.15
N SER A 207 3.71 13.84 -11.32
CA SER A 207 3.98 12.65 -10.51
C SER A 207 3.18 12.59 -9.19
N SER A 208 2.39 13.61 -8.87
CA SER A 208 1.51 13.62 -7.69
C SER A 208 0.36 14.63 -7.84
N HIS A 209 -0.67 14.51 -7.00
CA HIS A 209 -1.75 15.50 -6.92
C HIS A 209 -1.23 16.92 -6.64
N LEU A 210 -0.26 17.05 -5.74
CA LEU A 210 0.31 18.34 -5.35
C LEU A 210 1.11 18.98 -6.50
N ILE A 211 1.85 18.17 -7.26
CA ILE A 211 2.60 18.65 -8.43
C ILE A 211 1.62 19.06 -9.54
N ALA A 212 0.53 18.32 -9.73
CA ALA A 212 -0.51 18.70 -10.69
C ALA A 212 -1.13 20.06 -10.33
N ALA A 213 -1.53 20.25 -9.06
CA ALA A 213 -2.06 21.52 -8.56
C ALA A 213 -1.05 22.67 -8.70
N THR A 214 0.24 22.40 -8.43
CA THR A 214 1.32 23.40 -8.55
C THR A 214 1.49 23.89 -10.00
N ASN A 215 1.34 23.01 -11.00
CA ASN A 215 1.43 23.40 -12.40
C ASN A 215 0.26 24.32 -12.80
N VAL A 216 -0.94 24.03 -12.32
CA VAL A 216 -2.11 24.92 -12.49
C VAL A 216 -1.87 26.28 -11.81
N LEU A 217 -1.36 26.28 -10.57
CA LEU A 217 -1.09 27.51 -9.82
C LEU A 217 -0.07 28.41 -10.54
N ARG A 218 0.98 27.80 -11.09
CA ARG A 218 2.04 28.48 -11.85
C ARG A 218 1.61 28.92 -13.25
N GLY A 219 0.48 28.43 -13.76
CA GLY A 219 0.01 28.68 -15.11
C GLY A 219 0.80 27.93 -16.19
N THR A 220 1.52 26.87 -15.83
CA THR A 220 2.13 25.95 -16.81
C THR A 220 1.07 24.98 -17.38
N ALA A 221 -0.06 24.83 -16.69
CA ALA A 221 -1.30 24.25 -17.17
C ALA A 221 -2.48 25.12 -16.72
N ASP A 222 -3.63 25.01 -17.37
CA ASP A 222 -4.88 25.67 -16.99
C ASP A 222 -5.73 24.80 -16.07
N VAL A 223 -5.59 23.47 -16.18
CA VAL A 223 -6.41 22.49 -15.47
C VAL A 223 -5.66 21.20 -15.16
N ALA A 224 -5.99 20.60 -14.02
CA ALA A 224 -5.64 19.23 -13.67
C ALA A 224 -6.85 18.55 -13.02
N ILE A 225 -6.79 17.23 -12.83
CA ILE A 225 -7.79 16.50 -12.03
C ILE A 225 -7.10 15.86 -10.82
N GLY A 226 -7.73 15.92 -9.66
CA GLY A 226 -7.25 15.24 -8.46
C GLY A 226 -8.25 15.27 -7.31
N ASN A 227 -7.83 14.82 -6.13
CA ASN A 227 -8.69 14.79 -4.94
C ASN A 227 -8.90 16.21 -4.34
N GLU A 228 -10.00 16.40 -3.63
CA GLU A 228 -10.34 17.68 -3.01
C GLU A 228 -9.30 18.12 -1.96
N LYS A 229 -8.80 17.19 -1.16
CA LYS A 229 -7.85 17.45 -0.06
C LYS A 229 -6.61 18.21 -0.53
N SER A 230 -6.00 17.80 -1.65
CA SER A 230 -4.80 18.45 -2.17
C SER A 230 -5.06 19.87 -2.68
N ALA A 231 -6.25 20.16 -3.21
CA ALA A 231 -6.61 21.52 -3.62
C ALA A 231 -6.79 22.43 -2.39
N ARG A 232 -7.46 21.96 -1.34
CA ARG A 232 -7.67 22.74 -0.10
C ARG A 232 -6.37 23.09 0.63
N GLN A 233 -5.30 22.34 0.40
CA GLN A 233 -3.97 22.62 0.96
C GLN A 233 -3.20 23.71 0.20
N MET A 234 -3.72 24.21 -0.92
CA MET A 234 -3.02 25.15 -1.79
C MET A 234 -3.87 26.41 -2.04
N GLU A 235 -3.44 27.54 -1.47
CA GLU A 235 -4.03 28.84 -1.77
C GLU A 235 -3.88 29.18 -3.26
N GLY A 236 -4.89 29.85 -3.83
CA GLY A 236 -4.91 30.21 -5.26
C GLY A 236 -5.38 29.08 -6.20
N ILE A 237 -5.73 27.90 -5.67
CA ILE A 237 -6.38 26.83 -6.42
C ILE A 237 -7.86 26.73 -6.02
N GLN A 238 -8.72 26.76 -7.02
CA GLN A 238 -10.13 26.47 -6.88
C GLN A 238 -10.41 25.02 -7.29
N PHE A 239 -11.11 24.30 -6.41
CA PHE A 239 -11.56 22.93 -6.66
C PHE A 239 -12.98 22.93 -7.22
N LEU A 240 -13.20 22.23 -8.33
CA LEU A 240 -14.53 22.02 -8.92
C LEU A 240 -14.86 20.52 -8.88
N PRO A 241 -15.80 20.06 -8.04
CA PRO A 241 -16.08 18.64 -7.86
C PRO A 241 -16.67 18.02 -9.14
N LEU A 242 -16.22 16.81 -9.48
CA LEU A 242 -16.71 16.05 -10.63
C LEU A 242 -17.41 14.76 -10.22
N LYS A 243 -16.75 13.97 -9.38
CA LYS A 243 -17.25 12.65 -8.98
C LYS A 243 -16.72 12.26 -7.61
N GLN A 244 -17.52 11.53 -6.84
CA GLN A 244 -17.02 10.83 -5.67
C GLN A 244 -16.33 9.53 -6.11
N GLU A 245 -15.12 9.29 -5.64
CA GLU A 245 -14.41 8.03 -5.80
C GLU A 245 -14.57 7.15 -4.55
N SER A 246 -14.66 5.83 -4.75
CA SER A 246 -14.58 4.85 -3.66
C SER A 246 -13.16 4.33 -3.57
N TYR A 247 -12.58 4.40 -2.37
CA TYR A 247 -11.26 3.90 -2.07
C TYR A 247 -11.38 2.65 -1.21
N ASP A 248 -10.99 1.51 -1.79
CA ASP A 248 -11.18 0.19 -1.19
C ASP A 248 -9.84 -0.52 -1.01
N ILE A 249 -9.77 -1.45 -0.06
CA ILE A 249 -8.60 -2.28 0.22
C ILE A 249 -8.88 -3.75 -0.14
N VAL A 250 -7.88 -4.42 -0.70
CA VAL A 250 -8.01 -5.75 -1.31
C VAL A 250 -7.03 -6.71 -0.65
N PHE A 251 -7.54 -7.87 -0.23
CA PHE A 251 -6.79 -8.98 0.36
C PHE A 251 -7.05 -10.26 -0.43
N ARG A 252 -6.14 -11.23 -0.40
CA ARG A 252 -6.49 -12.60 -0.82
C ARG A 252 -7.29 -13.27 0.30
N LYS A 253 -8.35 -14.00 -0.05
CA LYS A 253 -9.18 -14.74 0.92
C LYS A 253 -8.36 -15.75 1.73
N LYS A 254 -7.31 -16.34 1.15
CA LYS A 254 -6.39 -17.26 1.85
C LYS A 254 -5.61 -16.56 2.97
N ASP A 255 -5.27 -15.29 2.79
CA ASP A 255 -4.46 -14.52 3.73
C ASP A 255 -5.29 -14.02 4.92
N LEU A 256 -6.60 -13.80 4.73
CA LEU A 256 -7.49 -13.30 5.79
C LEU A 256 -7.52 -14.16 7.06
N LYS A 257 -7.22 -15.46 6.99
CA LYS A 257 -7.22 -16.32 8.18
C LYS A 257 -6.04 -16.07 9.11
N ARG A 258 -5.01 -15.38 8.64
CA ARG A 258 -3.79 -15.13 9.41
C ARG A 258 -4.02 -13.99 10.40
N LYS A 259 -3.39 -14.08 11.58
CA LYS A 259 -3.65 -13.19 12.73
C LYS A 259 -3.37 -11.73 12.39
N GLU A 260 -2.32 -11.49 11.63
CA GLU A 260 -1.84 -10.20 11.17
C GLU A 260 -2.85 -9.48 10.27
N PHE A 261 -3.52 -10.18 9.35
CA PHE A 261 -4.57 -9.56 8.53
C PHE A 261 -5.87 -9.38 9.30
N GLN A 262 -6.19 -10.26 10.25
CA GLN A 262 -7.31 -10.06 11.18
C GLN A 262 -7.09 -8.82 12.05
N ASN A 263 -5.87 -8.60 12.55
CA ASN A 263 -5.54 -7.40 13.30
C ASN A 263 -5.70 -6.13 12.45
N LEU A 264 -5.25 -6.18 11.20
CA LEU A 264 -5.43 -5.05 10.28
C LEU A 264 -6.92 -4.72 10.03
N LEU A 265 -7.76 -5.74 9.82
CA LEU A 265 -9.21 -5.54 9.66
C LEU A 265 -9.86 -4.99 10.94
N ASN A 266 -9.44 -5.46 12.12
CA ASN A 266 -9.92 -4.95 13.40
C ASN A 266 -9.58 -3.46 13.57
N ILE A 267 -8.37 -3.03 13.17
CA ILE A 267 -7.98 -1.62 13.22
C ILE A 267 -8.81 -0.80 12.24
N ILE A 268 -9.05 -1.29 11.02
CA ILE A 268 -9.91 -0.62 10.03
C ILE A 268 -11.33 -0.40 10.60
N GLY A 269 -11.85 -1.36 11.38
CA GLY A 269 -13.15 -1.26 12.04
C GLY A 269 -13.15 -0.54 13.40
N SER A 270 -12.00 -0.03 13.87
CA SER A 270 -11.87 0.56 15.21
C SER A 270 -12.33 2.02 15.25
N GLU A 271 -12.87 2.45 16.39
CA GLU A 271 -13.22 3.86 16.61
C GLU A 271 -12.00 4.79 16.53
N GLU A 272 -10.82 4.32 16.92
CA GLU A 272 -9.59 5.11 16.88
C GLU A 272 -9.21 5.45 15.44
N PHE A 273 -9.21 4.47 14.54
CA PHE A 273 -8.93 4.69 13.12
C PHE A 273 -10.02 5.54 12.45
N GLN A 274 -11.29 5.33 12.80
CA GLN A 274 -12.40 6.14 12.27
C GLN A 274 -12.26 7.61 12.68
N LYS A 275 -11.93 7.92 13.93
CA LYS A 275 -11.69 9.30 14.41
C LYS A 275 -10.55 9.98 13.64
N GLU A 276 -9.45 9.27 13.41
CA GLU A 276 -8.35 9.79 12.60
C GLU A 276 -8.77 10.07 11.15
N ALA A 277 -9.61 9.22 10.57
CA ALA A 277 -10.14 9.42 9.23
C ALA A 277 -11.11 10.61 9.15
N GLU A 278 -11.98 10.81 10.15
CA GLU A 278 -12.92 11.94 10.23
C GLU A 278 -12.20 13.29 10.30
N MET A 279 -11.03 13.34 10.96
CA MET A 279 -10.19 14.53 10.99
C MET A 279 -9.60 14.88 9.61
N MET A 280 -9.57 13.93 8.66
CA MET A 280 -9.15 14.20 7.29
C MET A 280 -10.32 14.79 6.49
N SER A 281 -10.23 16.10 6.25
CA SER A 281 -11.24 16.86 5.52
C SER A 281 -11.57 16.27 4.14
N GLY A 282 -12.86 16.10 3.86
CA GLY A 282 -13.38 15.66 2.55
C GLY A 282 -13.59 14.14 2.42
N TYR A 283 -13.43 13.37 3.50
CA TYR A 283 -13.69 11.94 3.52
C TYR A 283 -15.12 11.64 4.02
N ASP A 284 -15.78 10.70 3.36
CA ASP A 284 -16.97 10.02 3.84
C ASP A 284 -16.59 8.60 4.21
N ILE A 285 -16.75 8.25 5.49
CA ILE A 285 -16.34 6.98 6.06
C ILE A 285 -17.54 6.11 6.51
N SER A 286 -18.75 6.44 6.07
CA SER A 286 -20.00 5.82 6.54
C SER A 286 -20.04 4.29 6.36
N ASP A 287 -19.33 3.77 5.36
CA ASP A 287 -19.24 2.34 5.07
C ASP A 287 -17.84 1.75 5.40
N MET A 288 -16.98 2.46 6.16
CA MET A 288 -15.62 2.01 6.46
C MET A 288 -15.60 0.63 7.13
N GLY A 289 -14.73 -0.25 6.63
CA GLY A 289 -14.59 -1.64 7.10
C GLY A 289 -15.65 -2.61 6.57
N LYS A 290 -16.65 -2.13 5.83
CA LYS A 290 -17.66 -2.99 5.21
C LYS A 290 -17.05 -3.84 4.11
N GLN A 291 -17.31 -5.15 4.15
CA GLN A 291 -16.91 -6.06 3.09
C GLN A 291 -17.83 -5.90 1.86
N LEU A 292 -17.23 -5.72 0.69
CA LEU A 292 -17.91 -5.56 -0.60
C LEU A 292 -17.91 -6.86 -1.43
N TYR A 293 -16.92 -7.75 -1.23
CA TYR A 293 -16.71 -8.99 -2.00
C TYR A 293 -15.93 -10.05 -1.20
#